data_AF-A0A945M137-F1
#
_entry.id   AF-A0A945M137-F1
#
_cell.length_a   1.000
_cell.length_b   1.000
_cell.length_c   1.000
_cell.angle_alpha   90.00
_cell.angle_beta   90.00
_cell.angle_gamma   90.00
#
_symmetry.space_group_name_H-M   'P 1'
#
loop_
_entity.id
_entity.type
_entity.pdbx_description
1 polymer ?
#
loop_
_entity_poly.entity_id
_entity_poly.type
_entity_poly.pdbx_seq_one_letter_code
_entity_poly.pdbx_strand_id
1 'polypeptide(L)'
;MIRQDNYFTFSEGYELTGATSDDLYLLLLLAIVSIIPVLIITRLYRSITRYINIETYVKITKASVIGSAIWAFIILTLHIPVPRSVLIIFFVLSTLLLYMTRYIARALLTHQRINNMRKVLIYGTSNSSIQIAEMLKNDNNILPIGFIADDIIDGKTTICELKVHQIHKIKDIITDKDVKEILLTNVYQKKTKLQKIISGLKEHQKLIRKLPNIEELTNGKLKISQTKRINIDDLLGRDTVAPDPYLLKACIEGKSVLITGCGGSIGSELARQIIKLNPIKIILLEQSEYFLYEIDHELNEYKNNNQSTVELKSYLGSVSDPDFIETIFANEKIDTVYHAAANKHVPLVEHNPLAAIKTNILGTLTVANQSYKNNIENFVLISSDKAVRPTNIMGATKRFAEL
;
A
#
# COMPACT_ATOMS: atom_id res chain seq x y z
N MET A 1 11.47 -9.16 80.24
CA MET A 1 10.99 -7.84 79.78
C MET A 1 11.08 -7.86 78.25
N ILE A 2 10.09 -8.46 77.60
CA ILE A 2 10.04 -8.59 76.13
C ILE A 2 9.17 -7.43 75.64
N ARG A 3 9.78 -6.56 74.83
CA ARG A 3 9.18 -5.36 74.26
C ARG A 3 8.27 -5.79 73.10
N GLN A 4 6.96 -5.74 73.30
CA GLN A 4 5.97 -5.80 72.23
C GLN A 4 5.89 -4.41 71.60
N ASP A 5 6.46 -4.26 70.41
CA ASP A 5 6.28 -3.07 69.60
C ASP A 5 4.89 -3.12 68.95
N ASN A 6 3.90 -2.55 69.65
CA ASN A 6 2.60 -2.24 69.09
C ASN A 6 2.75 -1.09 68.07
N TYR A 7 2.79 -1.42 66.79
CA TYR A 7 2.61 -0.43 65.74
C TYR A 7 1.11 -0.22 65.52
N PHE A 8 0.70 1.06 65.59
CA PHE A 8 -0.65 1.63 65.47
C PHE A 8 -1.49 1.68 66.76
N THR A 9 -1.19 2.67 67.61
CA THR A 9 -2.19 3.25 68.53
C THR A 9 -2.97 4.34 67.80
N PHE A 10 -4.24 4.07 67.49
CA PHE A 10 -5.26 5.10 67.27
C PHE A 10 -6.38 4.87 68.28
N SER A 11 -6.53 5.81 69.21
CA SER A 11 -7.59 5.85 70.22
C SER A 11 -8.85 6.44 69.61
N GLU A 12 -9.92 5.64 69.56
CA GLU A 12 -11.33 5.96 69.84
C GLU A 12 -12.24 4.97 69.07
N GLY A 13 -12.88 4.05 69.82
CA GLY A 13 -14.18 3.50 69.45
C GLY A 13 -14.29 2.23 68.61
N TYR A 14 -13.21 1.60 68.14
CA TYR A 14 -13.29 0.30 67.46
C TYR A 14 -12.62 -0.79 68.29
N GLU A 15 -13.38 -1.83 68.65
CA GLU A 15 -12.85 -3.05 69.25
C GLU A 15 -11.66 -3.55 68.43
N LEU A 16 -10.49 -3.59 69.08
CA LEU A 16 -9.28 -4.18 68.55
C LEU A 16 -9.60 -5.64 68.20
N THR A 17 -9.71 -5.93 66.92
CA THR A 17 -9.72 -7.30 66.43
C THR A 17 -8.48 -7.99 66.97
N GLY A 18 -8.63 -9.11 67.68
CA GLY A 18 -7.50 -9.92 68.18
C GLY A 18 -6.69 -10.61 67.07
N ALA A 19 -6.71 -10.06 65.86
CA ALA A 19 -6.03 -10.57 64.69
C ALA A 19 -4.52 -10.32 64.82
N THR A 20 -3.76 -11.39 64.77
CA THR A 20 -2.30 -11.39 64.76
C THR A 20 -1.77 -11.08 63.35
N SER A 21 -0.46 -10.77 63.22
CA SER A 21 0.18 -10.62 61.90
C SER A 21 -0.02 -11.85 61.01
N ASP A 22 -0.08 -13.04 61.62
CA ASP A 22 -0.22 -14.31 60.93
C ASP A 22 -1.64 -14.46 60.34
N ASP A 23 -2.65 -13.94 61.03
CA ASP A 23 -4.03 -13.89 60.53
C ASP A 23 -4.15 -12.97 59.31
N LEU A 24 -3.37 -11.88 59.27
CA LEU A 24 -3.32 -10.98 58.11
C LEU A 24 -2.68 -11.66 56.89
N TYR A 25 -1.56 -12.37 57.07
CA TYR A 25 -0.92 -13.13 55.99
C TYR A 25 -1.81 -14.27 55.49
N LEU A 26 -2.49 -14.96 56.40
CA LEU A 26 -3.46 -16.00 56.07
C LEU A 26 -4.64 -15.42 55.27
N LEU A 27 -5.15 -14.25 55.67
CA LEU A 27 -6.25 -13.58 55.00
C LEU A 27 -5.88 -13.14 53.57
N LEU A 28 -4.67 -12.61 53.38
CA LEU A 28 -4.12 -12.28 52.06
C LEU A 28 -3.95 -13.52 51.18
N LEU A 29 -3.44 -14.63 51.74
CA LEU A 29 -3.26 -15.88 51.02
C LEU A 29 -4.62 -16.46 50.59
N LEU A 30 -5.61 -16.47 51.49
CA LEU A 30 -6.97 -16.91 51.20
C LEU A 30 -7.66 -16.02 50.14
N ALA A 31 -7.36 -14.73 50.10
CA ALA A 31 -7.86 -13.81 49.07
C ALA A 31 -7.30 -14.14 47.67
N ILE A 32 -6.01 -14.48 47.61
CA ILE A 32 -5.35 -14.87 46.35
C ILE A 32 -5.92 -16.21 45.85
N VAL A 33 -6.05 -17.18 46.75
CA VAL A 33 -6.56 -18.54 46.43
C VAL A 33 -8.04 -18.51 46.02
N SER A 34 -8.85 -17.61 46.56
CA SER A 34 -10.26 -17.48 46.17
C SER A 34 -10.44 -16.80 44.81
N ILE A 35 -9.62 -15.78 44.49
CA ILE A 35 -9.83 -14.94 43.31
C ILE A 35 -9.19 -15.50 42.04
N ILE A 36 -8.01 -16.13 42.13
CA ILE A 36 -7.29 -16.65 40.96
C ILE A 36 -8.11 -17.71 40.18
N PRO A 37 -8.70 -18.73 40.82
CA PRO A 37 -9.51 -19.73 40.12
C PRO A 37 -10.72 -19.11 39.41
N VAL A 38 -11.37 -18.14 40.07
CA VAL A 38 -12.54 -17.43 39.49
C VAL A 38 -12.13 -16.64 38.26
N LEU A 39 -10.98 -15.97 38.27
CA LEU A 39 -10.46 -15.23 37.11
C LEU A 39 -10.07 -16.17 35.94
N ILE A 40 -9.59 -17.38 36.24
CA ILE A 40 -9.28 -18.41 35.24
C ILE A 40 -10.58 -18.97 34.62
N ILE A 41 -11.55 -19.36 35.44
CA ILE A 41 -12.84 -19.94 35.01
C ILE A 41 -13.64 -18.92 34.19
N THR A 42 -13.68 -17.67 34.62
CA THR A 42 -14.33 -16.57 33.88
C THR A 42 -13.57 -16.16 32.60
N ARG A 43 -12.44 -16.82 32.32
CA ARG A 43 -11.57 -16.63 31.15
C ARG A 43 -11.16 -15.16 30.95
N LEU A 44 -11.01 -14.42 32.04
CA LEU A 44 -10.74 -12.99 32.01
C LEU A 44 -9.37 -12.67 31.38
N TYR A 45 -8.41 -13.59 31.54
CA TYR A 45 -7.07 -13.48 30.97
C TYR A 45 -6.96 -13.91 29.50
N ARG A 46 -7.99 -14.58 28.95
CA ARG A 46 -8.04 -14.93 27.51
C ARG A 46 -8.58 -13.78 26.65
N SER A 47 -9.25 -12.81 27.27
CA SER A 47 -9.68 -11.59 26.58
C SER A 47 -8.46 -10.74 26.25
N ILE A 48 -8.21 -10.59 24.94
CA ILE A 48 -7.17 -9.69 24.42
C ILE A 48 -7.50 -8.28 24.95
N THR A 49 -6.66 -7.75 25.84
CA THR A 49 -6.79 -6.42 26.48
C THR A 49 -6.98 -5.28 25.47
N ARG A 50 -6.60 -5.52 24.21
CA ARG A 50 -6.75 -4.62 23.06
C ARG A 50 -8.20 -4.39 22.61
N TYR A 51 -9.11 -5.36 22.82
CA TYR A 51 -10.52 -5.30 22.35
C TYR A 51 -11.49 -5.43 23.52
N ILE A 52 -11.29 -4.61 24.56
CA ILE A 52 -12.18 -4.59 25.73
C ILE A 52 -13.49 -3.92 25.34
N ASN A 53 -14.53 -4.74 25.22
CA ASN A 53 -15.92 -4.32 25.04
C ASN A 53 -16.63 -4.24 26.39
N ILE A 54 -17.85 -3.71 26.40
CA ILE A 54 -18.70 -3.64 27.60
C ILE A 54 -18.89 -5.01 28.25
N GLU A 55 -18.92 -6.08 27.45
CA GLU A 55 -18.99 -7.47 27.92
C GLU A 55 -17.82 -7.87 28.81
N THR A 56 -16.63 -7.33 28.60
CA THR A 56 -15.46 -7.64 29.43
C THR A 56 -15.63 -7.03 30.82
N TYR A 57 -16.17 -5.81 30.92
CA TYR A 57 -16.48 -5.20 32.21
C TYR A 57 -17.56 -5.97 32.97
N VAL A 58 -18.59 -6.47 32.27
CA VAL A 58 -19.61 -7.37 32.86
C VAL A 58 -19.00 -8.69 33.35
N LYS A 59 -17.98 -9.22 32.68
CA LYS A 59 -17.25 -10.41 33.15
C LYS A 59 -16.44 -10.11 34.41
N ILE A 60 -15.81 -8.94 34.49
CA ILE A 60 -15.05 -8.49 35.68
C ILE A 60 -15.99 -8.34 36.88
N THR A 61 -17.18 -7.74 36.73
CA THR A 61 -18.13 -7.62 37.84
C THR A 61 -18.58 -8.98 38.35
N LYS A 62 -18.99 -9.88 37.45
CA LYS A 62 -19.40 -11.24 37.81
C LYS A 62 -18.29 -11.99 38.53
N ALA A 63 -17.05 -11.93 38.02
CA ALA A 63 -15.89 -12.55 38.64
C ALA A 63 -15.60 -11.98 40.03
N SER A 64 -15.68 -10.66 40.19
CA SER A 64 -15.37 -10.00 41.46
C SER A 64 -16.43 -10.28 42.53
N VAL A 65 -17.71 -10.36 42.13
CA VAL A 65 -18.82 -10.76 43.01
C VAL A 65 -18.64 -12.21 43.48
N ILE A 66 -18.39 -13.14 42.55
CA ILE A 66 -18.21 -14.57 42.88
C ILE A 66 -16.97 -14.77 43.77
N GLY A 67 -15.84 -14.15 43.42
CA GLY A 67 -14.60 -14.25 44.19
C GLY A 67 -14.74 -13.67 45.61
N SER A 68 -15.39 -12.51 45.74
CA SER A 68 -15.63 -11.90 47.05
C SER A 68 -16.63 -12.70 47.90
N ALA A 69 -17.64 -13.32 47.27
CA ALA A 69 -18.58 -14.21 47.96
C ALA A 69 -17.90 -15.48 48.49
N ILE A 70 -17.03 -16.11 47.68
CA ILE A 70 -16.23 -17.28 48.11
C ILE A 70 -15.30 -16.89 49.27
N TRP A 71 -14.65 -15.74 49.16
CA TRP A 71 -13.76 -15.25 50.21
C TRP A 71 -14.50 -14.94 51.51
N ALA A 72 -15.66 -14.28 51.43
CA ALA A 72 -16.54 -14.04 52.57
C ALA A 72 -17.00 -15.35 53.21
N PHE A 73 -17.36 -16.36 52.41
CA PHE A 73 -17.75 -17.68 52.90
C PHE A 73 -16.62 -18.37 53.67
N ILE A 74 -15.38 -18.30 53.17
CA ILE A 74 -14.21 -18.88 53.84
C ILE A 74 -13.95 -18.18 55.19
N ILE A 75 -13.97 -16.85 55.21
CA ILE A 75 -13.73 -16.05 56.43
C ILE A 75 -14.79 -16.34 57.50
N LEU A 76 -16.07 -16.42 57.10
CA LEU A 76 -17.17 -16.74 58.01
C LEU A 76 -17.09 -18.17 58.54
N THR A 77 -16.69 -19.13 57.71
CA THR A 77 -16.57 -20.55 58.12
C THR A 77 -15.40 -20.77 59.08
N LEU A 78 -14.27 -20.12 58.83
CA LEU A 78 -13.06 -20.24 59.64
C LEU A 78 -13.08 -19.37 60.91
N HIS A 79 -14.16 -18.62 61.16
CA HIS A 79 -14.35 -17.77 62.34
C HIS A 79 -13.18 -16.79 62.60
N ILE A 80 -12.55 -16.30 61.52
CA ILE A 80 -11.39 -15.40 61.62
C ILE A 80 -11.87 -14.05 62.18
N PRO A 81 -11.24 -13.50 63.24
CA PRO A 81 -11.71 -12.30 63.94
C PRO A 81 -11.42 -11.01 63.15
N VAL A 82 -12.13 -10.82 62.03
CA VAL A 82 -11.92 -9.71 61.08
C VAL A 82 -13.18 -8.86 60.99
N PRO A 83 -13.08 -7.51 60.94
CA PRO A 83 -14.24 -6.66 60.75
C PRO A 83 -14.95 -6.95 59.44
N ARG A 84 -16.28 -7.03 59.46
CA ARG A 84 -17.09 -7.29 58.25
C ARG A 84 -16.90 -6.21 57.17
N SER A 85 -16.47 -5.01 57.54
CA SER A 85 -16.12 -3.93 56.60
C SER A 85 -14.98 -4.32 55.65
N VAL A 86 -14.06 -5.19 56.06
CA VAL A 86 -12.93 -5.66 55.24
C VAL A 86 -13.43 -6.40 53.99
N LEU A 87 -14.54 -7.15 54.09
CA LEU A 87 -15.14 -7.85 52.95
C LEU A 87 -15.67 -6.88 51.88
N ILE A 88 -16.33 -5.81 52.32
CA ILE A 88 -16.89 -4.78 51.43
C ILE A 88 -15.76 -3.96 50.80
N ILE A 89 -14.78 -3.55 51.62
CA ILE A 89 -13.60 -2.80 51.17
C ILE A 89 -12.82 -3.62 50.14
N PHE A 90 -12.61 -4.91 50.39
CA PHE A 90 -11.95 -5.81 49.45
C PHE A 90 -12.70 -5.92 48.12
N PHE A 91 -14.03 -6.11 48.15
CA PHE A 91 -14.84 -6.18 46.93
C PHE A 91 -14.73 -4.90 46.09
N VAL A 92 -14.86 -3.73 46.72
CA VAL A 92 -14.79 -2.44 46.04
C VAL A 92 -13.40 -2.18 45.46
N LEU A 93 -12.35 -2.34 46.27
CA LEU A 93 -10.97 -2.08 45.85
C LEU A 93 -10.50 -3.06 44.77
N SER A 94 -10.80 -4.36 44.90
CA SER A 94 -10.41 -5.36 43.90
C SER A 94 -11.08 -5.12 42.55
N THR A 95 -12.39 -4.82 42.56
CA THR A 95 -13.14 -4.50 41.34
C THR A 95 -12.60 -3.23 40.68
N LEU A 96 -12.36 -2.18 41.46
CA LEU A 96 -11.81 -0.92 40.97
C LEU A 96 -10.42 -1.10 40.36
N LEU A 97 -9.55 -1.87 41.03
CA LEU A 97 -8.20 -2.14 40.55
C LEU A 97 -8.21 -2.93 39.23
N LEU A 98 -9.08 -3.93 39.11
CA LEU A 98 -9.27 -4.69 37.87
C LEU A 98 -9.79 -3.82 36.73
N TYR A 99 -10.67 -2.86 37.02
CA TYR A 99 -11.11 -1.88 36.03
C TYR A 99 -9.99 -0.93 35.59
N MET A 100 -9.27 -0.35 36.55
CA MET A 100 -8.22 0.63 36.29
C MET A 100 -7.06 0.02 35.49
N THR A 101 -6.57 -1.15 35.91
CA THR A 101 -5.49 -1.85 35.19
C THR A 101 -5.88 -2.12 33.73
N ARG A 102 -7.11 -2.55 33.48
CA ARG A 102 -7.62 -2.84 32.13
C ARG A 102 -7.87 -1.58 31.30
N TYR A 103 -8.38 -0.51 31.92
CA TYR A 103 -8.58 0.78 31.28
C TYR A 103 -7.24 1.40 30.85
N ILE A 104 -6.26 1.43 31.76
CA ILE A 104 -4.91 1.96 31.49
C ILE A 104 -4.22 1.11 30.40
N ALA A 105 -4.27 -0.22 30.51
CA ALA A 105 -3.71 -1.11 29.48
C ALA A 105 -4.34 -0.85 28.10
N ARG A 106 -5.66 -0.67 28.03
CA ARG A 106 -6.35 -0.30 26.78
C ARG A 106 -5.88 1.05 26.27
N ALA A 107 -5.80 2.08 27.11
CA ALA A 107 -5.40 3.42 26.72
C ALA A 107 -3.98 3.44 26.14
N LEU A 108 -3.02 2.77 26.80
CA LEU A 108 -1.63 2.68 26.35
C LEU A 108 -1.50 1.91 25.03
N LEU A 109 -2.14 0.73 24.93
CA LEU A 109 -2.07 -0.10 23.73
C LEU A 109 -2.80 0.54 22.53
N THR A 110 -3.84 1.33 22.78
CA THR A 110 -4.55 2.07 21.72
C THR A 110 -3.73 3.25 21.23
N HIS A 111 -3.07 3.99 22.13
CA HIS A 111 -2.18 5.11 21.76
C HIS A 111 -1.00 4.66 20.89
N GLN A 112 -0.35 3.54 21.25
CA GLN A 112 0.74 2.98 20.44
C GLN A 112 0.27 2.57 19.04
N ARG A 113 -0.96 2.03 18.90
CA ARG A 113 -1.54 1.69 17.58
C ARG A 113 -1.75 2.93 16.73
N ILE A 114 -2.39 3.96 17.28
CA ILE A 114 -2.69 5.21 16.56
C ILE A 114 -1.41 5.87 16.04
N ASN A 115 -0.31 5.80 16.80
CA ASN A 115 0.99 6.34 16.36
C ASN A 115 1.63 5.52 15.22
N ASN A 116 1.39 4.21 15.16
CA ASN A 116 1.92 3.34 14.10
C ASN A 116 1.00 3.21 12.87
N MET A 117 -0.22 3.75 12.93
CA MET A 117 -1.15 3.72 11.79
C MET A 117 -0.74 4.74 10.74
N ARG A 118 -0.94 4.39 9.46
CA ARG A 118 -0.72 5.31 8.35
C ARG A 118 -1.82 6.36 8.35
N LYS A 119 -1.43 7.58 8.67
CA LYS A 119 -2.27 8.75 8.77
C LYS A 119 -2.62 9.31 7.39
N VAL A 120 -3.91 9.38 7.06
CA VAL A 120 -4.37 9.77 5.73
C VAL A 120 -5.40 10.90 5.77
N LEU A 121 -5.34 11.77 4.77
CA LEU A 121 -6.37 12.78 4.49
C LEU A 121 -7.20 12.34 3.28
N ILE A 122 -8.49 12.60 3.30
CA ILE A 122 -9.39 12.25 2.20
C ILE A 122 -9.81 13.53 1.48
N TYR A 123 -9.61 13.58 0.17
CA TYR A 123 -10.00 14.74 -0.62
C TYR A 123 -11.48 14.66 -1.01
N GLY A 124 -12.28 15.62 -0.56
CA GLY A 124 -13.71 15.74 -0.82
C GLY A 124 -14.63 15.33 0.30
N THR A 125 -15.83 15.89 0.26
CA THR A 125 -16.92 15.65 1.22
C THR A 125 -18.13 14.96 0.58
N SER A 126 -17.96 14.29 -0.57
CA SER A 126 -19.03 13.54 -1.23
C SER A 126 -19.41 12.27 -0.47
N ASN A 127 -20.61 11.72 -0.71
CA ASN A 127 -21.08 10.46 -0.11
C ASN A 127 -20.07 9.30 -0.28
N SER A 128 -19.39 9.24 -1.42
CA SER A 128 -18.32 8.27 -1.68
C SER A 128 -17.13 8.45 -0.73
N SER A 129 -16.69 9.68 -0.49
CA SER A 129 -15.59 10.00 0.42
C SER A 129 -15.97 9.70 1.87
N ILE A 130 -17.23 9.91 2.24
CA ILE A 130 -17.78 9.57 3.55
C ILE A 130 -17.76 8.05 3.79
N GLN A 131 -18.28 7.26 2.85
CA GLN A 131 -18.27 5.79 2.94
C GLN A 131 -16.85 5.23 3.06
N ILE A 132 -15.91 5.78 2.28
CA ILE A 132 -14.49 5.39 2.37
C ILE A 132 -13.93 5.72 3.75
N ALA A 133 -14.24 6.88 4.32
CA ALA A 133 -13.78 7.24 5.66
C ALA A 133 -14.30 6.26 6.73
N GLU A 134 -15.56 5.83 6.62
CA GLU A 134 -16.15 4.85 7.54
C GLU A 134 -15.51 3.46 7.38
N MET A 135 -15.22 3.04 6.15
CA MET A 135 -14.46 1.80 5.91
C MET A 135 -13.05 1.88 6.51
N LEU A 136 -12.37 3.01 6.35
CA LEU A 136 -11.01 3.22 6.86
C LEU A 136 -10.94 3.34 8.38
N LYS A 137 -11.99 3.87 9.04
CA LYS A 137 -12.06 3.88 10.52
C LYS A 137 -11.99 2.47 11.12
N ASN A 138 -12.49 1.47 10.40
CA ASN A 138 -12.47 0.08 10.81
C ASN A 138 -11.20 -0.67 10.38
N ASP A 139 -10.29 -0.04 9.61
CA ASP A 139 -9.00 -0.62 9.24
C ASP A 139 -8.00 -0.49 10.40
N ASN A 140 -7.18 -1.53 10.59
CA ASN A 140 -6.16 -1.57 11.64
C ASN A 140 -4.84 -0.88 11.24
N ASN A 141 -4.65 -0.57 9.96
CA ASN A 141 -3.39 -0.05 9.42
C ASN A 141 -3.46 1.40 8.95
N ILE A 142 -4.66 1.94 8.74
CA ILE A 142 -4.89 3.26 8.15
C ILE A 142 -5.80 4.08 9.06
N LEU A 143 -5.40 5.32 9.36
CA LEU A 143 -6.15 6.24 10.21
C LEU A 143 -6.58 7.46 9.40
N PRO A 144 -7.87 7.63 9.08
CA PRO A 144 -8.37 8.84 8.46
C PRO A 144 -8.37 9.98 9.49
N ILE A 145 -7.73 11.10 9.15
CA ILE A 145 -7.55 12.26 10.05
C ILE A 145 -8.54 13.37 9.78
N GLY A 146 -9.01 13.48 8.54
CA GLY A 146 -9.80 14.63 8.10
C GLY A 146 -10.11 14.59 6.62
N PHE A 147 -11.06 15.43 6.25
CA PHE A 147 -11.42 15.70 4.86
C PHE A 147 -10.77 16.99 4.38
N ILE A 148 -10.57 17.09 3.07
CA ILE A 148 -10.15 18.32 2.39
C ILE A 148 -11.31 18.81 1.52
N ALA A 149 -11.66 20.09 1.60
CA ALA A 149 -12.69 20.71 0.76
C ALA A 149 -12.17 21.98 0.05
N ASP A 150 -12.71 22.23 -1.15
CA ASP A 150 -12.44 23.43 -1.96
C ASP A 150 -13.15 24.66 -1.38
N ASP A 151 -14.41 24.50 -0.97
CA ASP A 151 -15.29 25.59 -0.56
C ASP A 151 -15.19 25.90 0.93
N ILE A 152 -15.62 27.11 1.30
CA ILE A 152 -15.64 27.65 2.66
C ILE A 152 -16.73 26.94 3.47
N ILE A 153 -16.47 25.68 3.81
CA ILE A 153 -17.15 25.02 4.90
C ILE A 153 -16.29 25.37 6.11
N ASP A 154 -16.86 26.16 7.03
CA ASP A 154 -16.20 26.67 8.23
C ASP A 154 -15.25 25.62 8.83
N GLY A 155 -14.03 26.02 9.20
CA GLY A 155 -12.97 25.13 9.73
C GLY A 155 -13.31 24.43 11.07
N LYS A 156 -14.59 24.42 11.45
CA LYS A 156 -15.19 23.74 12.59
C LYS A 156 -16.16 22.61 12.18
N THR A 157 -16.44 22.41 10.90
CA THR A 157 -17.35 21.34 10.47
C THR A 157 -16.68 19.97 10.58
N THR A 158 -17.38 19.03 11.20
CA THR A 158 -16.98 17.64 11.32
C THR A 158 -17.92 16.75 10.53
N ILE A 159 -17.37 15.87 9.70
CA ILE A 159 -18.11 14.83 8.98
C ILE A 159 -17.63 13.49 9.50
N CYS A 160 -18.53 12.63 9.99
CA CYS A 160 -18.18 11.38 10.65
C CYS A 160 -17.08 11.59 11.72
N GLU A 161 -17.21 12.58 12.60
CA GLU A 161 -16.23 12.93 13.65
C GLU A 161 -14.83 13.36 13.13
N LEU A 162 -14.64 13.47 11.82
CA LEU A 162 -13.41 13.92 11.19
C LEU A 162 -13.53 15.40 10.79
N LYS A 163 -12.50 16.20 11.07
CA LYS A 163 -12.49 17.62 10.74
C LYS A 163 -12.38 17.83 9.23
N VAL A 164 -13.11 18.80 8.71
CA VAL A 164 -12.95 19.29 7.33
C VAL A 164 -11.93 20.42 7.33
N HIS A 165 -10.95 20.31 6.43
CA HIS A 165 -9.83 21.22 6.31
C HIS A 165 -9.84 21.90 4.94
N GLN A 166 -9.46 23.17 4.92
CA GLN A 166 -9.35 23.95 3.69
C GLN A 166 -8.00 23.70 3.02
N ILE A 167 -7.96 23.75 1.69
CA ILE A 167 -6.77 23.40 0.90
C ILE A 167 -5.53 24.22 1.28
N HIS A 168 -5.71 25.49 1.66
CA HIS A 168 -4.61 26.39 2.03
C HIS A 168 -3.99 26.10 3.41
N LYS A 169 -4.71 25.45 4.33
CA LYS A 169 -4.20 25.07 5.67
C LYS A 169 -3.59 23.66 5.72
N ILE A 170 -3.59 22.95 4.59
CA ILE A 170 -3.13 21.55 4.53
C ILE A 170 -1.66 21.43 4.88
N LYS A 171 -0.83 22.40 4.49
CA LYS A 171 0.61 22.38 4.77
C LYS A 171 0.88 22.22 6.27
N ASP A 172 0.25 23.07 7.08
CA ASP A 172 0.39 23.04 8.54
C ASP A 172 -0.12 21.72 9.13
N ILE A 173 -1.23 21.18 8.59
CA ILE A 173 -1.84 19.94 9.06
C ILE A 173 -0.99 18.71 8.72
N ILE A 174 -0.38 18.68 7.53
CA ILE A 174 0.50 17.60 7.11
C ILE A 174 1.68 17.49 8.06
N THR A 175 2.27 18.64 8.43
CA THR A 175 3.41 18.69 9.36
C THR A 175 3.01 18.41 10.80
N ASP A 176 1.95 19.03 11.31
CA ASP A 176 1.50 18.90 12.70
C ASP A 176 1.05 17.47 13.01
N LYS A 177 0.35 16.83 12.07
CA LYS A 177 -0.24 15.51 12.28
C LYS A 177 0.58 14.36 11.70
N ASP A 178 1.68 14.60 11.01
CA ASP A 178 2.49 13.60 10.29
C ASP A 178 1.66 12.77 9.28
N VAL A 179 1.00 13.45 8.34
CA VAL A 179 0.17 12.82 7.31
C VAL A 179 1.05 12.15 6.25
N LYS A 180 0.81 10.87 5.98
CA LYS A 180 1.58 10.07 5.02
C LYS A 180 0.98 10.03 3.62
N GLU A 181 -0.35 10.10 3.49
CA GLU A 181 -1.03 10.00 2.20
C GLU A 181 -2.27 10.90 2.11
N ILE A 182 -2.56 11.37 0.90
CA ILE A 182 -3.78 12.10 0.55
C ILE A 182 -4.54 11.25 -0.45
N LEU A 183 -5.70 10.74 -0.05
CA LEU A 183 -6.53 9.84 -0.84
C LEU A 183 -7.55 10.64 -1.66
N LEU A 184 -7.48 10.50 -2.98
CA LEU A 184 -8.45 11.04 -3.92
C LEU A 184 -9.45 9.95 -4.29
N THR A 185 -10.73 10.25 -4.12
CA THR A 185 -11.82 9.38 -4.56
C THR A 185 -12.11 9.59 -6.05
N ASN A 186 -12.68 8.58 -6.71
CA ASN A 186 -12.96 8.62 -8.15
C ASN A 186 -14.04 9.64 -8.58
N VAL A 187 -14.59 10.45 -7.68
CA VAL A 187 -15.61 11.48 -8.00
C VAL A 187 -15.03 12.69 -8.74
N TYR A 188 -13.70 12.82 -8.81
CA TYR A 188 -13.02 13.86 -9.58
C TYR A 188 -12.80 13.50 -11.05
N GLN A 189 -13.80 12.90 -11.70
CA GLN A 189 -13.74 12.46 -13.10
C GLN A 189 -13.41 13.59 -14.08
N LYS A 190 -13.76 14.85 -13.75
CA LYS A 190 -13.39 16.01 -14.55
C LYS A 190 -11.90 16.34 -14.36
N LYS A 191 -11.10 16.03 -15.39
CA LYS A 191 -9.64 16.28 -15.48
C LYS A 191 -9.22 17.71 -15.06
N THR A 192 -10.05 18.71 -15.35
CA THR A 192 -9.83 20.12 -14.95
C THR A 192 -9.86 20.32 -13.43
N LYS A 193 -10.75 19.62 -12.72
CA LYS A 193 -10.81 19.66 -11.25
C LYS A 193 -9.62 18.92 -10.66
N LEU A 194 -9.23 17.76 -11.21
CA LEU A 194 -8.04 17.02 -10.77
C LEU A 194 -6.75 17.85 -10.91
N GLN A 195 -6.55 18.55 -12.02
CA GLN A 195 -5.40 19.45 -12.19
C GLN A 195 -5.40 20.59 -11.17
N LYS A 196 -6.56 21.21 -10.89
CA LYS A 196 -6.69 22.23 -9.84
C LYS A 196 -6.26 21.69 -8.48
N ILE A 197 -6.74 20.51 -8.11
CA ILE A 197 -6.41 19.84 -6.84
C ILE A 197 -4.89 19.60 -6.73
N ILE A 198 -4.29 19.02 -7.76
CA ILE A 198 -2.85 18.71 -7.80
C ILE A 198 -2.01 19.99 -7.81
N SER A 199 -2.50 21.05 -8.44
CA SER A 199 -1.85 22.36 -8.44
C SER A 199 -1.91 23.04 -7.06
N GLY A 200 -3.01 22.87 -6.32
CA GLY A 200 -3.16 23.35 -4.95
C GLY A 200 -2.29 22.56 -3.96
N LEU A 201 -1.97 21.31 -4.28
CA LEU A 201 -1.12 20.41 -3.49
C LEU A 201 0.30 20.27 -4.04
N LYS A 202 0.81 21.26 -4.79
CA LYS A 202 2.12 21.21 -5.49
C LYS A 202 3.28 20.70 -4.64
N GLU A 203 3.42 21.18 -3.41
CA GLU A 203 4.52 20.79 -2.52
C GLU A 203 4.40 19.34 -1.99
N HIS A 204 3.21 18.75 -2.06
CA HIS A 204 2.88 17.45 -1.47
C HIS A 204 2.37 16.43 -2.50
N GLN A 205 2.62 16.64 -3.79
CA GLN A 205 2.16 15.76 -4.88
C GLN A 205 2.56 14.29 -4.68
N LYS A 206 3.71 14.03 -4.06
CA LYS A 206 4.21 12.67 -3.76
C LYS A 206 3.33 11.89 -2.78
N LEU A 207 2.52 12.58 -1.98
CA LEU A 207 1.61 11.98 -1.01
C LEU A 207 0.25 11.62 -1.63
N ILE A 208 -0.03 12.11 -2.84
CA ILE A 208 -1.33 11.94 -3.47
C ILE A 208 -1.49 10.53 -4.04
N ARG A 209 -2.59 9.86 -3.67
CA ARG A 209 -2.93 8.51 -4.07
C ARG A 209 -4.36 8.45 -4.58
N LYS A 210 -4.57 7.72 -5.68
CA LYS A 210 -5.91 7.49 -6.24
C LYS A 210 -6.48 6.20 -5.65
N LEU A 211 -7.70 6.29 -5.12
CA LEU A 211 -8.43 5.11 -4.67
C LEU A 211 -9.15 4.45 -5.87
N PRO A 212 -9.17 3.11 -5.93
CA PRO A 212 -10.00 2.38 -6.89
C PRO A 212 -11.49 2.62 -6.63
N ASN A 213 -12.35 2.18 -7.57
CA ASN A 213 -13.79 2.41 -7.45
C ASN A 213 -14.34 1.69 -6.19
N ILE A 214 -15.32 2.29 -5.52
CA ILE A 214 -15.91 1.72 -4.29
C ILE A 214 -16.52 0.36 -4.59
N GLU A 215 -17.13 0.17 -5.76
CA GLU A 215 -17.67 -1.11 -6.23
C GLU A 215 -16.60 -2.21 -6.34
N GLU A 216 -15.36 -1.86 -6.67
CA GLU A 216 -14.24 -2.80 -6.76
C GLU A 216 -13.67 -3.14 -5.37
N LEU A 217 -13.76 -2.20 -4.43
CA LEU A 217 -13.37 -2.38 -3.03
C LEU A 217 -14.39 -3.27 -2.28
N THR A 218 -15.68 -3.08 -2.52
CA THR A 218 -16.75 -3.87 -1.86
C THR A 218 -16.82 -5.31 -2.36
N ASN A 219 -16.42 -5.56 -3.61
CA ASN A 219 -16.38 -6.90 -4.20
C ASN A 219 -15.14 -7.73 -3.80
N GLY A 220 -14.28 -7.22 -2.91
CA GLY A 220 -13.08 -7.92 -2.44
C GLY A 220 -11.98 -8.13 -3.49
N LYS A 221 -12.14 -7.58 -4.70
CA LYS A 221 -11.18 -7.71 -5.81
C LYS A 221 -9.92 -6.86 -5.61
N LEU A 222 -10.01 -5.77 -4.84
CA LEU A 222 -8.89 -4.88 -4.56
C LEU A 222 -8.77 -4.59 -3.08
N LYS A 223 -7.55 -4.67 -2.54
CA LYS A 223 -7.23 -4.25 -1.16
C LYS A 223 -6.88 -2.77 -1.15
N ILE A 224 -7.23 -2.05 -0.08
CA ILE A 224 -6.86 -0.63 0.11
C ILE A 224 -5.33 -0.42 0.06
N SER A 225 -4.54 -1.46 0.33
CA SER A 225 -3.09 -1.46 0.12
C SER A 225 -2.64 -1.26 -1.34
N GLN A 226 -3.55 -1.35 -2.32
CA GLN A 226 -3.27 -1.20 -3.76
C GLN A 226 -3.61 0.21 -4.28
N THR A 227 -3.55 1.23 -3.42
CA THR A 227 -3.63 2.64 -3.85
C THR A 227 -2.53 2.96 -4.86
N LYS A 228 -2.91 3.41 -6.06
CA LYS A 228 -1.95 3.75 -7.12
C LYS A 228 -1.52 5.22 -6.99
N ARG A 229 -0.24 5.49 -7.32
CA ARG A 229 0.21 6.88 -7.55
C ARG A 229 -0.54 7.43 -8.75
N ILE A 230 -0.74 8.75 -8.79
CA ILE A 230 -1.22 9.40 -10.01
C ILE A 230 -0.17 9.20 -11.09
N ASN A 231 -0.58 8.64 -12.23
CA ASN A 231 0.30 8.46 -13.39
C ASN A 231 0.50 9.79 -14.10
N ILE A 232 1.66 9.96 -14.74
CA ILE A 232 1.98 11.19 -15.48
C ILE A 232 0.93 11.46 -16.59
N ASP A 233 0.35 10.42 -17.16
CA ASP A 233 -0.70 10.52 -18.19
C ASP A 233 -1.98 11.19 -17.68
N ASP A 234 -2.32 11.02 -16.39
CA ASP A 234 -3.45 11.71 -15.75
C ASP A 234 -3.19 13.23 -15.63
N LEU A 235 -1.91 13.65 -15.67
CA LEU A 235 -1.48 15.04 -15.58
C LEU A 235 -1.37 15.73 -16.95
N LEU A 236 -1.01 14.96 -17.99
CA LEU A 236 -0.64 15.48 -19.32
C LEU A 236 -1.81 16.00 -20.16
N GLY A 237 -3.05 15.90 -19.68
CA GLY A 237 -4.18 16.73 -20.13
C GLY A 237 -4.61 16.58 -21.59
N ARG A 238 -4.06 15.64 -22.35
CA ARG A 238 -4.40 15.41 -23.75
C ARG A 238 -5.50 14.36 -23.86
N ASP A 239 -6.46 14.57 -24.75
CA ASP A 239 -7.32 13.47 -25.20
C ASP A 239 -6.49 12.63 -26.18
N THR A 240 -6.04 11.48 -25.70
CA THR A 240 -5.38 10.49 -26.54
C THR A 240 -6.40 9.98 -27.53
N VAL A 241 -6.12 10.16 -28.83
CA VAL A 241 -6.88 9.48 -29.88
C VAL A 241 -6.72 7.98 -29.64
N ALA A 242 -7.83 7.28 -29.45
CA ALA A 242 -7.80 5.84 -29.26
C ALA A 242 -7.18 5.19 -30.51
N PRO A 243 -6.22 4.28 -30.36
CA PRO A 243 -5.66 3.58 -31.50
C PRO A 243 -6.76 2.76 -32.18
N ASP A 244 -6.77 2.75 -33.51
CA ASP A 244 -7.69 1.94 -34.29
C ASP A 244 -7.28 0.46 -34.20
N PRO A 245 -8.09 -0.42 -33.58
CA PRO A 245 -7.75 -1.82 -33.41
C PRO A 245 -7.57 -2.56 -34.74
N TYR A 246 -8.28 -2.14 -35.79
CA TYR A 246 -8.17 -2.74 -37.12
C TYR A 246 -6.80 -2.48 -37.73
N LEU A 247 -6.32 -1.24 -37.64
CA LEU A 247 -4.99 -0.86 -38.15
C LEU A 247 -3.86 -1.55 -37.38
N LEU A 248 -4.02 -1.70 -36.06
CA LEU A 248 -3.02 -2.43 -35.25
C LEU A 248 -2.95 -3.91 -35.64
N LYS A 249 -4.08 -4.56 -35.90
CA LYS A 249 -4.12 -5.98 -36.27
C LYS A 249 -3.51 -6.27 -37.63
N ALA A 250 -3.62 -5.35 -38.60
CA ALA A 250 -3.23 -5.58 -39.99
C ALA A 250 -1.77 -6.06 -40.19
N CYS A 251 -0.85 -5.63 -39.33
CA CYS A 251 0.57 -5.99 -39.38
C CYS A 251 1.03 -6.93 -38.24
N ILE A 252 0.10 -7.41 -37.41
CA ILE A 252 0.43 -8.20 -36.20
C ILE A 252 -0.32 -9.52 -36.14
N GLU A 253 -1.64 -9.51 -36.37
CA GLU A 253 -2.48 -10.69 -36.19
C GLU A 253 -2.11 -11.76 -37.24
N GLY A 254 -1.79 -12.97 -36.77
CA GLY A 254 -1.38 -14.04 -37.66
C GLY A 254 -0.01 -13.85 -38.32
N LYS A 255 0.83 -12.93 -37.81
CA LYS A 255 2.16 -12.62 -38.37
C LYS A 255 3.29 -12.98 -37.41
N SER A 256 4.49 -13.18 -37.94
CA SER A 256 5.73 -13.26 -37.16
C SER A 256 6.36 -11.88 -37.01
N VAL A 257 6.49 -11.42 -35.77
CA VAL A 257 6.89 -10.04 -35.46
C VAL A 257 8.24 -10.00 -34.75
N LEU A 258 9.24 -9.34 -35.35
CA LEU A 258 10.53 -9.06 -34.74
C LEU A 258 10.49 -7.70 -34.03
N ILE A 259 10.91 -7.66 -32.77
CA ILE A 259 11.05 -6.44 -31.97
C ILE A 259 12.51 -6.32 -31.54
N THR A 260 13.24 -5.35 -32.09
CA THR A 260 14.60 -5.04 -31.63
C THR A 260 14.57 -3.99 -30.53
N GLY A 261 15.45 -4.07 -29.54
CA GLY A 261 15.40 -3.19 -28.36
C GLY A 261 14.18 -3.51 -27.50
N CYS A 262 13.73 -4.77 -27.50
CA CYS A 262 12.48 -5.22 -26.88
C CYS A 262 12.48 -5.06 -25.36
N GLY A 263 13.63 -4.96 -24.71
CA GLY A 263 13.74 -4.72 -23.28
C GLY A 263 13.67 -3.24 -22.91
N GLY A 264 13.83 -2.34 -23.89
CA GLY A 264 13.74 -0.90 -23.68
C GLY A 264 12.33 -0.42 -23.32
N SER A 265 12.21 0.83 -22.88
CA SER A 265 10.92 1.40 -22.43
C SER A 265 9.82 1.36 -23.48
N ILE A 266 10.16 1.55 -24.77
CA ILE A 266 9.20 1.50 -25.89
C ILE A 266 9.06 0.06 -26.39
N GLY A 267 10.18 -0.65 -26.57
CA GLY A 267 10.16 -2.02 -27.08
C GLY A 267 9.37 -2.98 -26.19
N SER A 268 9.48 -2.85 -24.86
CA SER A 268 8.74 -3.70 -23.92
C SER A 268 7.25 -3.43 -23.98
N GLU A 269 6.85 -2.16 -24.11
CA GLU A 269 5.45 -1.80 -24.27
C GLU A 269 4.88 -2.25 -25.61
N LEU A 270 5.66 -2.16 -26.70
CA LEU A 270 5.29 -2.74 -27.98
C LEU A 270 5.07 -4.25 -27.85
N ALA A 271 5.98 -4.97 -27.18
CA ALA A 271 5.87 -6.41 -27.02
C ALA A 271 4.62 -6.80 -26.20
N ARG A 272 4.29 -6.06 -25.13
CA ARG A 272 3.05 -6.22 -24.34
C ARG A 272 1.78 -5.96 -25.14
N GLN A 273 1.82 -5.06 -26.12
CA GLN A 273 0.66 -4.77 -26.97
C GLN A 273 0.52 -5.80 -28.09
N ILE A 274 1.64 -6.14 -28.75
CA ILE A 274 1.71 -7.10 -29.84
C ILE A 274 1.18 -8.47 -29.40
N ILE A 275 1.55 -8.96 -28.21
CA ILE A 275 1.10 -10.29 -27.73
C ILE A 275 -0.43 -10.37 -27.55
N LYS A 276 -1.11 -9.25 -27.29
CA LYS A 276 -2.57 -9.19 -27.12
C LYS A 276 -3.32 -9.28 -28.45
N LEU A 277 -2.62 -9.11 -29.57
CA LEU A 277 -3.18 -9.08 -30.92
C LEU A 277 -3.01 -10.42 -31.67
N ASN A 278 -2.63 -11.49 -30.96
CA ASN A 278 -2.50 -12.85 -31.47
C ASN A 278 -1.60 -13.00 -32.72
N PRO A 279 -0.32 -12.59 -32.66
CA PRO A 279 0.66 -12.97 -33.67
C PRO A 279 0.91 -14.48 -33.65
N ILE A 280 1.47 -15.03 -34.74
CA ILE A 280 1.94 -16.43 -34.74
C ILE A 280 3.19 -16.57 -33.88
N LYS A 281 4.09 -15.58 -33.98
CA LYS A 281 5.39 -15.60 -33.32
C LYS A 281 5.83 -14.19 -32.96
N ILE A 282 6.45 -14.03 -31.79
CA ILE A 282 7.17 -12.81 -31.41
C ILE A 282 8.64 -13.16 -31.20
N ILE A 283 9.50 -12.45 -31.90
CA ILE A 283 10.96 -12.56 -31.83
C ILE A 283 11.48 -11.34 -31.08
N LEU A 284 12.07 -11.56 -29.92
CA LEU A 284 12.59 -10.54 -29.02
C LEU A 284 14.11 -10.44 -29.22
N LEU A 285 14.59 -9.26 -29.60
CA LEU A 285 16.02 -8.97 -29.70
C LEU A 285 16.39 -7.83 -28.77
N GLU A 286 17.39 -8.05 -27.92
CA GLU A 286 17.90 -7.06 -26.98
C GLU A 286 19.38 -7.36 -26.66
N GLN A 287 20.17 -6.32 -26.45
CA GLN A 287 21.59 -6.45 -26.13
C GLN A 287 21.81 -6.69 -24.63
N SER A 288 20.91 -6.17 -23.79
CA SER A 288 20.96 -6.34 -22.35
C SER A 288 20.28 -7.65 -21.94
N GLU A 289 21.05 -8.56 -21.34
CA GLU A 289 20.53 -9.81 -20.78
C GLU A 289 19.40 -9.55 -19.77
N TYR A 290 19.59 -8.60 -18.86
CA TYR A 290 18.60 -8.25 -17.85
C TYR A 290 17.28 -7.80 -18.48
N PHE A 291 17.33 -6.85 -19.41
CA PHE A 291 16.10 -6.35 -20.01
C PHE A 291 15.42 -7.38 -20.92
N LEU A 292 16.20 -8.24 -21.59
CA LEU A 292 15.66 -9.36 -22.37
C LEU A 292 14.95 -10.36 -21.47
N TYR A 293 15.58 -10.74 -20.35
CA TYR A 293 15.02 -11.66 -19.38
C TYR A 293 13.71 -11.12 -18.79
N GLU A 294 13.66 -9.85 -18.39
CA GLU A 294 12.45 -9.26 -17.82
C GLU A 294 11.26 -9.33 -18.77
N ILE A 295 11.46 -8.93 -20.03
CA ILE A 295 10.36 -8.93 -21.01
C ILE A 295 9.97 -10.35 -21.45
N ASP A 296 10.95 -11.25 -21.61
CA ASP A 296 10.69 -12.65 -21.93
C ASP A 296 9.85 -13.33 -20.83
N HIS A 297 10.24 -13.13 -19.56
CA HIS A 297 9.51 -13.65 -18.41
C HIS A 297 8.09 -13.09 -18.35
N GLU A 298 7.93 -11.77 -18.50
CA GLU A 298 6.61 -11.12 -18.46
C GLU A 298 5.67 -11.66 -19.55
N LEU A 299 6.16 -11.86 -20.77
CA LEU A 299 5.35 -12.38 -21.87
C LEU A 299 5.04 -13.88 -21.71
N ASN A 300 5.97 -14.66 -21.15
CA ASN A 300 5.71 -16.05 -20.82
C ASN A 300 4.64 -16.19 -19.72
N GLU A 301 4.67 -15.35 -18.68
CA GLU A 301 3.59 -15.31 -17.68
C GLU A 301 2.24 -14.95 -18.32
N TYR A 302 2.22 -13.96 -19.22
CA TYR A 302 1.01 -13.61 -19.97
C TYR A 302 0.47 -14.79 -20.78
N LYS A 303 1.34 -15.53 -21.49
CA LYS A 303 0.94 -16.71 -22.26
C LYS A 303 0.32 -17.79 -21.39
N ASN A 304 0.96 -18.11 -20.27
CA ASN A 304 0.50 -19.13 -19.35
C ASN A 304 -0.87 -18.78 -18.74
N ASN A 305 -1.05 -17.52 -18.35
CA ASN A 305 -2.29 -17.05 -17.74
C ASN A 305 -3.47 -16.98 -18.73
N ASN A 306 -3.20 -16.77 -20.03
CA ASN A 306 -4.22 -16.61 -21.06
C ASN A 306 -4.32 -17.78 -22.05
N GLN A 307 -3.58 -18.88 -21.80
CA GLN A 307 -3.50 -20.04 -22.70
C GLN A 307 -3.18 -19.66 -24.16
N SER A 308 -2.31 -18.67 -24.33
CA SER A 308 -1.96 -18.15 -25.65
C SER A 308 -0.99 -19.08 -26.37
N THR A 309 -1.25 -19.33 -27.66
CA THR A 309 -0.44 -20.21 -28.53
C THR A 309 0.70 -19.48 -29.24
N VAL A 310 0.90 -18.18 -28.96
CA VAL A 310 1.95 -17.36 -29.59
C VAL A 310 3.33 -17.97 -29.33
N GLU A 311 4.12 -18.23 -30.37
CA GLU A 311 5.51 -18.66 -30.20
C GLU A 311 6.39 -17.49 -29.72
N LEU A 312 7.23 -17.70 -28.70
CA LEU A 312 8.19 -16.68 -28.24
C LEU A 312 9.61 -17.19 -28.47
N LYS A 313 10.46 -16.35 -29.07
CA LYS A 313 11.90 -16.58 -29.21
C LYS A 313 12.69 -15.34 -28.81
N SER A 314 13.73 -15.55 -28.03
CA SER A 314 14.55 -14.47 -27.46
C SER A 314 16.00 -14.60 -27.91
N TYR A 315 16.55 -13.51 -28.44
CA TYR A 315 17.90 -13.40 -28.97
C TYR A 315 18.67 -12.32 -28.23
N LEU A 316 19.71 -12.73 -27.50
CA LEU A 316 20.64 -11.83 -26.84
C LEU A 316 21.73 -11.41 -27.83
N GLY A 317 21.70 -10.14 -28.24
CA GLY A 317 22.70 -9.61 -29.18
C GLY A 317 22.42 -8.18 -29.63
N SER A 318 23.33 -7.64 -30.44
CA SER A 318 23.26 -6.25 -30.87
C SER A 318 22.81 -6.14 -32.33
N VAL A 319 21.96 -5.17 -32.62
CA VAL A 319 21.63 -4.76 -33.99
C VAL A 319 22.84 -4.24 -34.79
N SER A 320 23.92 -3.91 -34.09
CA SER A 320 25.18 -3.48 -34.69
C SER A 320 26.07 -4.62 -35.17
N ASP A 321 25.64 -5.88 -35.03
CA ASP A 321 26.34 -7.08 -35.50
C ASP A 321 25.62 -7.62 -36.74
N PRO A 322 26.13 -7.36 -37.96
CA PRO A 322 25.46 -7.75 -39.20
C PRO A 322 25.30 -9.26 -39.37
N ASP A 323 26.30 -10.04 -38.98
CA ASP A 323 26.31 -11.49 -39.14
C ASP A 323 25.27 -12.14 -38.21
N PHE A 324 25.15 -11.61 -37.00
CA PHE A 324 24.12 -12.03 -36.05
C PHE A 324 22.71 -11.71 -36.55
N ILE A 325 22.48 -10.49 -37.03
CA ILE A 325 21.17 -10.11 -37.58
C ILE A 325 20.84 -10.94 -38.83
N GLU A 326 21.81 -11.17 -39.72
CA GLU A 326 21.61 -12.05 -40.88
C GLU A 326 21.19 -13.45 -40.47
N THR A 327 21.83 -14.02 -39.45
CA THR A 327 21.49 -15.34 -38.91
C THR A 327 20.05 -15.39 -38.38
N ILE A 328 19.57 -14.33 -37.73
CA ILE A 328 18.18 -14.26 -37.24
C ILE A 328 17.20 -14.22 -38.41
N PHE A 329 17.45 -13.37 -39.40
CA PHE A 329 16.58 -13.26 -40.58
C PHE A 329 16.58 -14.53 -41.44
N ALA A 330 17.70 -15.26 -41.48
CA ALA A 330 17.78 -16.54 -42.20
C ALA A 330 17.04 -17.68 -41.48
N ASN A 331 17.06 -17.70 -40.15
CA ASN A 331 16.47 -18.78 -39.35
C ASN A 331 14.99 -18.56 -39.01
N GLU A 332 14.55 -17.30 -38.99
CA GLU A 332 13.19 -16.94 -38.61
C GLU A 332 12.42 -16.37 -39.79
N LYS A 333 11.25 -16.93 -40.07
CA LYS A 333 10.28 -16.31 -40.99
C LYS A 333 9.68 -15.09 -40.30
N ILE A 334 10.16 -13.90 -40.65
CA ILE A 334 9.67 -12.60 -40.14
C ILE A 334 8.74 -11.98 -41.18
N ASP A 335 7.61 -11.43 -40.75
CA ASP A 335 6.70 -10.68 -41.63
C ASP A 335 6.70 -9.17 -41.30
N THR A 336 6.97 -8.80 -40.05
CA THR A 336 6.95 -7.41 -39.59
C THR A 336 8.06 -7.14 -38.59
N VAL A 337 8.73 -5.99 -38.74
CA VAL A 337 9.83 -5.55 -37.86
C VAL A 337 9.46 -4.24 -37.17
N TYR A 338 9.51 -4.23 -35.85
CA TYR A 338 9.48 -3.03 -35.03
C TYR A 338 10.89 -2.72 -34.50
N HIS A 339 11.51 -1.68 -35.05
CA HIS A 339 12.87 -1.29 -34.68
C HIS A 339 12.87 -0.21 -33.58
N ALA A 340 13.02 -0.65 -32.32
CA ALA A 340 13.11 0.22 -31.14
C ALA A 340 14.51 0.26 -30.49
N ALA A 341 15.52 -0.41 -31.05
CA ALA A 341 16.88 -0.39 -30.53
C ALA A 341 17.57 0.94 -30.85
N ALA A 342 17.80 1.77 -29.83
CA ALA A 342 18.52 3.04 -29.98
C ALA A 342 19.07 3.57 -28.63
N ASN A 343 20.20 4.29 -28.71
CA ASN A 343 20.71 5.11 -27.63
C ASN A 343 19.99 6.46 -27.61
N LYS A 344 19.25 6.74 -26.52
CA LYS A 344 18.30 7.88 -26.43
C LYS A 344 18.65 8.97 -25.42
N HIS A 345 19.56 8.71 -24.48
CA HIS A 345 19.86 9.65 -23.40
C HIS A 345 20.84 10.73 -23.88
N VAL A 346 20.33 11.95 -24.14
CA VAL A 346 21.11 13.05 -24.73
C VAL A 346 22.46 13.25 -24.03
N PRO A 347 22.54 13.46 -22.69
CA PRO A 347 23.84 13.67 -22.05
C PRO A 347 24.80 12.50 -22.27
N LEU A 348 24.34 11.26 -22.16
CA LEU A 348 25.19 10.08 -22.34
C LEU A 348 25.66 9.94 -23.79
N VAL A 349 24.80 10.22 -24.75
CA VAL A 349 25.13 10.15 -26.18
C VAL A 349 26.11 11.23 -26.60
N GLU A 350 26.00 12.45 -26.05
CA GLU A 350 26.98 13.52 -26.31
C GLU A 350 28.40 13.11 -25.87
N HIS A 351 28.53 12.40 -24.75
CA HIS A 351 29.82 11.86 -24.30
C HIS A 351 30.26 10.62 -25.08
N ASN A 352 29.34 9.93 -25.76
CA ASN A 352 29.59 8.64 -26.43
C ASN A 352 29.04 8.63 -27.88
N PRO A 353 29.50 9.54 -28.76
CA PRO A 353 28.92 9.73 -30.08
C PRO A 353 29.09 8.51 -30.98
N LEU A 354 30.22 7.81 -30.88
CA LEU A 354 30.50 6.61 -31.67
C LEU A 354 29.55 5.47 -31.34
N ALA A 355 29.16 5.32 -30.07
CA ALA A 355 28.17 4.32 -29.66
C ALA A 355 26.79 4.64 -30.25
N ALA A 356 26.40 5.92 -30.29
CA ALA A 356 25.16 6.34 -30.93
C ALA A 356 25.19 6.14 -32.45
N ILE A 357 26.30 6.46 -33.13
CA ILE A 357 26.45 6.18 -34.58
C ILE A 357 26.34 4.68 -34.85
N LYS A 358 27.05 3.85 -34.07
CA LYS A 358 27.05 2.40 -34.25
C LYS A 358 25.66 1.79 -34.08
N THR A 359 24.92 2.17 -33.03
CA THR A 359 23.59 1.59 -32.79
C THR A 359 22.49 2.28 -33.61
N ASN A 360 22.41 3.60 -33.58
CA ASN A 360 21.29 4.34 -34.17
C ASN A 360 21.38 4.45 -35.69
N ILE A 361 22.59 4.50 -36.27
CA ILE A 361 22.77 4.61 -37.73
C ILE A 361 23.10 3.24 -38.30
N LEU A 362 24.26 2.68 -37.95
CA LEU A 362 24.71 1.42 -38.56
C LEU A 362 23.80 0.25 -38.16
N GLY A 363 23.36 0.20 -36.90
CA GLY A 363 22.40 -0.80 -36.44
C GLY A 363 21.06 -0.72 -37.17
N THR A 364 20.50 0.48 -37.36
CA THR A 364 19.29 0.67 -38.16
C THR A 364 19.51 0.27 -39.62
N LEU A 365 20.63 0.66 -40.23
CA LEU A 365 20.98 0.28 -41.60
C LEU A 365 21.09 -1.25 -41.76
N THR A 366 21.71 -1.95 -40.81
CA THR A 366 21.82 -3.42 -40.81
C THR A 366 20.44 -4.07 -40.84
N VAL A 367 19.55 -3.70 -39.90
CA VAL A 367 18.22 -4.31 -39.82
C VAL A 367 17.36 -3.92 -41.02
N ALA A 368 17.44 -2.67 -41.49
CA ALA A 368 16.72 -2.21 -42.68
C ALA A 368 17.18 -2.96 -43.95
N ASN A 369 18.49 -3.13 -44.14
CA ASN A 369 19.04 -3.89 -45.27
C ASN A 369 18.61 -5.36 -45.22
N GLN A 370 18.64 -6.00 -44.05
CA GLN A 370 18.17 -7.38 -43.93
C GLN A 370 16.66 -7.49 -44.15
N SER A 371 15.89 -6.48 -43.73
CA SER A 371 14.45 -6.41 -44.01
C SER A 371 14.16 -6.30 -45.50
N TYR A 372 14.93 -5.46 -46.21
CA TYR A 372 14.84 -5.33 -47.66
C TYR A 372 15.23 -6.62 -48.39
N LYS A 373 16.38 -7.21 -48.04
CA LYS A 373 16.88 -8.46 -48.65
C LYS A 373 15.89 -9.63 -48.51
N ASN A 374 15.19 -9.70 -47.37
CA ASN A 374 14.25 -10.78 -47.06
C ASN A 374 12.79 -10.44 -47.43
N ASN A 375 12.56 -9.32 -48.16
CA ASN A 375 11.22 -8.88 -48.58
C ASN A 375 10.21 -8.79 -47.43
N ILE A 376 10.64 -8.26 -46.29
CA ILE A 376 9.74 -8.03 -45.14
C ILE A 376 8.65 -7.05 -45.53
N GLU A 377 7.40 -7.40 -45.22
CA GLU A 377 6.22 -6.63 -45.63
C GLU A 377 6.15 -5.27 -44.93
N ASN A 378 6.47 -5.21 -43.64
CA ASN A 378 6.38 -3.99 -42.84
C ASN A 378 7.63 -3.78 -41.99
N PHE A 379 8.26 -2.62 -42.12
CA PHE A 379 9.35 -2.16 -41.25
C PHE A 379 8.96 -0.85 -40.58
N VAL A 380 8.86 -0.85 -39.25
CA VAL A 380 8.47 0.31 -38.44
C VAL A 380 9.66 0.77 -37.61
N LEU A 381 10.21 1.93 -37.96
CA LEU A 381 11.26 2.61 -37.20
C LEU A 381 10.64 3.52 -36.12
N ILE A 382 11.01 3.31 -34.85
CA ILE A 382 10.63 4.25 -33.80
C ILE A 382 11.51 5.50 -33.86
N SER A 383 10.90 6.67 -34.05
CA SER A 383 11.60 7.95 -34.07
C SER A 383 11.28 8.84 -32.85
N SER A 384 11.79 10.07 -32.84
CA SER A 384 11.65 11.07 -31.78
C SER A 384 11.52 12.47 -32.36
N ASP A 385 10.77 13.33 -31.67
CA ASP A 385 10.76 14.79 -31.84
C ASP A 385 12.15 15.42 -31.98
N LYS A 386 13.17 14.87 -31.31
CA LYS A 386 14.57 15.32 -31.33
C LYS A 386 15.27 15.15 -32.68
N ALA A 387 14.68 14.39 -33.61
CA ALA A 387 15.15 14.29 -35.00
C ALA A 387 14.74 15.51 -35.84
N VAL A 388 13.75 16.31 -35.39
CA VAL A 388 13.31 17.51 -36.11
C VAL A 388 14.27 18.66 -35.85
N ARG A 389 15.06 19.04 -36.87
CA ARG A 389 16.13 20.08 -36.78
C ARG A 389 17.04 19.83 -35.56
N PRO A 390 17.81 18.73 -35.58
CA PRO A 390 18.52 18.26 -34.41
C PRO A 390 19.59 19.25 -33.96
N THR A 391 19.64 19.52 -32.66
CA THR A 391 20.66 20.39 -32.02
C THR A 391 21.66 19.59 -31.16
N ASN A 392 21.58 18.26 -31.22
CA ASN A 392 22.39 17.34 -30.44
C ASN A 392 22.66 16.06 -31.25
N ILE A 393 23.73 15.33 -30.92
CA ILE A 393 24.21 14.13 -31.61
C ILE A 393 23.14 13.02 -31.57
N MET A 394 22.44 12.88 -30.45
CA MET A 394 21.36 11.90 -30.33
C MET A 394 20.27 12.16 -31.37
N GLY A 395 19.78 13.39 -31.46
CA GLY A 395 18.82 13.82 -32.47
C GLY A 395 19.35 13.68 -33.90
N ALA A 396 20.62 14.04 -34.14
CA ALA A 396 21.25 13.97 -35.45
C ALA A 396 21.37 12.51 -35.94
N THR A 397 21.79 11.59 -35.08
CA THR A 397 21.87 10.16 -35.41
C THR A 397 20.50 9.56 -35.67
N LYS A 398 19.46 9.96 -34.91
CA LYS A 398 18.08 9.55 -35.18
C LYS A 398 17.54 10.12 -36.49
N ARG A 399 17.84 11.38 -36.82
CA ARG A 399 17.46 11.97 -38.10
C ARG A 399 18.15 11.26 -39.27
N PHE A 400 19.41 10.90 -39.11
CA PHE A 400 20.12 10.10 -40.12
C PHE A 400 19.44 8.74 -40.30
N ALA A 401 19.01 8.08 -39.22
CA ALA A 401 18.29 6.80 -39.31
C ALA A 401 16.93 6.89 -40.02
N GLU A 402 16.31 8.09 -40.09
CA GLU A 402 15.07 8.32 -40.85
C GLU A 402 15.29 8.54 -42.35
N LEU A 403 16.49 8.98 -42.74
CA LEU A 403 16.88 9.27 -44.12
C LEU A 403 17.41 8.02 -44.81
#